data_AF-A0A926QWF5-F1
#
_entry.id   AF-A0A926QWF5-F1
#
_cell.length_a   1.000
_cell.length_b   1.000
_cell.length_c   1.000
_cell.angle_alpha   90.00
_cell.angle_beta   90.00
_cell.angle_gamma   90.00
#
_symmetry.space_group_name_H-M   'P 1'
#
loop_
_entity.id
_entity.type
_entity.pdbx_description
1 polymer ?
#
loop_
_entity_poly.entity_id
_entity_poly.type
_entity_poly.pdbx_seq_one_letter_code
_entity_poly.pdbx_strand_id
1 'polypeptide(L)'
;MSVRTSVTLLAATAALVGGALAAAPAAGAATADGKAASAQTCHTQSTIGLTCRYHYGKEWAERGSTGLHVKEIQALIKRTTPYTEKTGKKLAVDGDFGPATESAVKWFQRYYMGASAVDGIVGPRTWEALRIDRTPA
;
A
#
# COMPACT_ATOMS: atom_id res chain seq x y z
N MET A 1 -3.60 38.45 -30.57
CA MET A 1 -4.81 39.10 -31.10
C MET A 1 -5.92 38.92 -30.06
N SER A 2 -6.58 40.02 -29.71
CA SER A 2 -7.63 40.29 -28.69
C SER A 2 -8.42 39.09 -28.11
N VAL A 3 -8.90 39.09 -26.86
CA VAL A 3 -9.78 40.12 -26.28
C VAL A 3 -9.68 40.10 -24.74
N ARG A 4 -9.62 41.31 -24.16
CA ARG A 4 -9.79 41.63 -22.74
C ARG A 4 -11.28 41.64 -22.42
N THR A 5 -11.73 40.96 -21.36
CA THR A 5 -13.12 41.09 -20.88
C THR A 5 -13.14 41.56 -19.43
N SER A 6 -13.92 42.60 -19.19
CA SER A 6 -13.90 43.50 -18.04
C SER A 6 -14.83 43.07 -16.90
N VAL A 7 -14.34 43.27 -15.67
CA VAL A 7 -14.98 43.86 -14.47
C VAL A 7 -16.48 43.64 -14.24
N THR A 8 -16.83 43.01 -13.11
CA THR A 8 -17.80 43.56 -12.15
C THR A 8 -17.39 43.22 -10.71
N LEU A 9 -16.91 44.24 -10.01
CA LEU A 9 -16.66 44.26 -8.57
C LEU A 9 -17.96 44.66 -7.86
N LEU A 10 -18.43 43.83 -6.94
CA LEU A 10 -19.36 44.23 -5.88
C LEU A 10 -18.63 44.08 -4.55
N ALA A 11 -18.18 45.21 -4.02
CA ALA A 11 -17.61 45.33 -2.69
C ALA A 11 -18.75 45.38 -1.67
N ALA A 12 -18.68 44.51 -0.65
CA ALA A 12 -19.42 44.66 0.60
C ALA A 12 -18.39 44.85 1.72
N THR A 13 -18.49 45.98 2.40
CA THR A 13 -17.63 46.42 3.51
C THR A 13 -18.16 45.95 4.86
N ALA A 14 -17.21 45.89 5.81
CA ALA A 14 -17.34 45.97 7.27
C ALA A 14 -17.59 44.66 8.06
N ALA A 15 -16.55 44.18 8.74
CA ALA A 15 -16.29 44.48 10.15
C ALA A 15 -14.93 43.90 10.59
N LEU A 16 -14.06 44.75 11.15
CA LEU A 16 -12.77 44.38 11.75
C LEU A 16 -12.95 44.18 13.25
N VAL A 17 -12.76 42.96 13.75
CA VAL A 17 -12.40 42.70 15.15
C VAL A 17 -11.46 41.48 15.20
N GLY A 18 -10.19 41.73 15.59
CA GLY A 18 -9.38 40.81 16.40
C GLY A 18 -8.62 39.66 15.73
N GLY A 19 -7.29 39.72 15.81
CA GLY A 19 -6.43 38.54 15.96
C GLY A 19 -5.77 37.99 14.69
N ALA A 20 -4.52 38.40 14.45
CA ALA A 20 -3.62 37.80 13.47
C ALA A 20 -2.76 36.70 14.13
N LEU A 21 -2.93 35.45 13.67
CA LEU A 21 -1.92 34.37 13.54
C LEU A 21 -2.65 33.22 12.82
N ALA A 22 -2.73 33.24 11.48
CA ALA A 22 -1.73 32.69 10.57
C ALA A 22 -1.42 31.20 10.85
N ALA A 23 -2.15 30.32 10.16
CA ALA A 23 -1.63 29.19 9.36
C ALA A 23 -2.67 28.05 9.29
N ALA A 24 -3.56 28.11 8.30
CA ALA A 24 -4.20 26.91 7.80
C ALA A 24 -3.16 26.14 6.97
N PRO A 25 -2.79 24.89 7.29
CA PRO A 25 -2.08 24.07 6.33
C PRO A 25 -3.07 23.73 5.22
N ALA A 26 -2.76 24.23 4.03
CA ALA A 26 -3.35 23.80 2.78
C ALA A 26 -3.44 22.27 2.77
N ALA A 27 -4.64 21.75 2.48
CA ALA A 27 -4.79 20.39 1.98
C ALA A 27 -3.85 20.26 0.78
N GLY A 28 -2.74 19.54 0.98
CA GLY A 28 -1.79 19.26 -0.08
C GLY A 28 -2.54 18.56 -1.20
N ALA A 29 -2.64 19.23 -2.34
CA ALA A 29 -3.08 18.63 -3.57
C ALA A 29 -2.15 17.44 -3.86
N ALA A 30 -2.65 16.23 -3.64
CA ALA A 30 -2.04 15.03 -4.16
C ALA A 30 -2.00 15.18 -5.68
N THR A 31 -0.81 15.37 -6.25
CA THR A 31 -0.60 15.16 -7.67
C THR A 31 -0.76 13.67 -7.93
N ALA A 32 -2.00 13.29 -8.23
CA ALA A 32 -2.31 12.03 -8.87
C ALA A 32 -1.78 12.14 -10.31
N ASP A 33 -0.51 11.81 -10.52
CA ASP A 33 -0.02 11.50 -11.85
C ASP A 33 -0.80 10.30 -12.37
N GLY A 34 -1.77 10.62 -13.22
CA GLY A 34 -2.60 9.67 -13.93
C GLY A 34 -1.75 8.78 -14.82
N LYS A 35 -1.63 7.51 -14.44
CA LYS A 35 -1.39 6.43 -15.39
C LYS A 35 -2.37 5.29 -15.13
N ALA A 36 -3.49 5.35 -15.83
CA ALA A 36 -4.41 4.24 -15.93
C ALA A 36 -3.75 3.08 -16.71
N ALA A 37 -3.41 2.03 -15.95
CA ALA A 37 -3.36 0.60 -16.28
C ALA A 37 -2.71 0.11 -17.60
N SER A 38 -1.68 -0.72 -17.47
CA SER A 38 -1.64 -2.03 -18.14
C SER A 38 -0.82 -3.07 -17.33
N ALA A 39 -1.46 -4.21 -17.04
CA ALA A 39 -0.94 -5.55 -16.74
C ALA A 39 0.19 -5.84 -15.72
N GLN A 40 0.93 -4.88 -15.16
CA GLN A 40 1.89 -5.16 -14.07
C GLN A 40 1.40 -4.55 -12.75
N THR A 41 0.57 -5.32 -12.02
CA THR A 41 0.16 -4.97 -10.65
C THR A 41 1.29 -5.09 -9.65
N CYS A 42 2.37 -5.80 -9.97
CA CYS A 42 3.58 -5.82 -9.17
C CYS A 42 4.82 -5.58 -10.04
N HIS A 43 5.78 -4.83 -9.50
CA HIS A 43 7.03 -4.46 -10.16
C HIS A 43 8.20 -4.51 -9.18
N THR A 44 9.40 -4.76 -9.70
CA THR A 44 10.62 -4.80 -8.90
C THR A 44 11.25 -3.40 -8.83
N GLN A 45 11.55 -2.93 -7.63
CA GLN A 45 12.28 -1.68 -7.39
C GLN A 45 13.67 -1.98 -6.81
N SER A 46 14.69 -1.26 -7.27
CA SER A 46 16.08 -1.51 -6.90
C SER A 46 16.36 -1.44 -5.39
N THR A 47 15.64 -0.61 -4.64
CA THR A 47 15.89 -0.40 -3.20
C THR A 47 14.96 -1.22 -2.30
N ILE A 48 13.77 -1.58 -2.79
CA ILE A 48 12.70 -2.16 -1.97
C ILE A 48 12.52 -3.64 -2.28
N GLY A 49 12.83 -4.08 -3.51
CA GLY A 49 12.47 -5.38 -4.06
C GLY A 49 11.12 -5.34 -4.79
N LEU A 50 10.52 -6.51 -4.98
CA LEU A 50 9.20 -6.66 -5.58
C LEU A 50 8.12 -6.02 -4.70
N THR A 51 7.25 -5.23 -5.32
CA THR A 51 6.09 -4.64 -4.67
C THR A 51 4.89 -4.66 -5.59
N CYS A 52 3.69 -4.82 -5.02
CA CYS A 52 2.41 -4.73 -5.70
C CYS A 52 1.75 -3.34 -5.58
N ARG A 53 2.57 -2.32 -5.27
CA ARG A 53 2.18 -0.90 -5.22
C ARG A 53 1.11 -0.55 -4.20
N TYR A 54 0.76 -1.45 -3.28
CA TYR A 54 -0.10 -1.11 -2.14
C TYR A 54 0.73 -0.48 -1.04
N HIS A 55 1.93 -1.00 -0.77
CA HIS A 55 2.77 -0.51 0.33
C HIS A 55 4.27 -0.71 0.08
N TYR A 56 5.06 0.30 0.45
CA TYR A 56 6.50 0.35 0.21
C TYR A 56 7.34 0.18 1.50
N GLY A 57 6.73 0.35 2.66
CA GLY A 57 7.41 0.26 3.96
C GLY A 57 7.61 -1.17 4.46
N LYS A 58 8.06 -1.32 5.70
CA LYS A 58 8.18 -2.63 6.39
C LYS A 58 7.39 -2.63 7.70
N GLU A 59 6.19 -2.05 7.66
CA GLU A 59 5.29 -1.94 8.81
C GLU A 59 4.98 -3.33 9.37
N TRP A 60 4.96 -3.43 10.70
CA TRP A 60 4.58 -4.66 11.38
C TRP A 60 3.13 -5.04 11.05
N ALA A 61 2.89 -6.33 10.79
CA ALA A 61 1.54 -6.83 10.55
C ALA A 61 1.32 -8.19 11.19
N GLU A 62 0.20 -8.34 11.90
CA GLU A 62 -0.23 -9.56 12.57
C GLU A 62 -1.76 -9.63 12.61
N ARG A 63 -2.32 -10.66 13.26
CA ARG A 63 -3.78 -10.82 13.35
C ARG A 63 -4.45 -9.55 13.90
N GLY A 64 -5.42 -9.02 13.14
CA GLY A 64 -6.15 -7.81 13.47
C GLY A 64 -5.56 -6.52 12.87
N SER A 65 -4.35 -6.56 12.30
CA SER A 65 -3.84 -5.46 11.48
C SER A 65 -4.72 -5.26 10.24
N THR A 66 -4.87 -4.01 9.80
CA THR A 66 -5.64 -3.65 8.60
C THR A 66 -4.92 -2.57 7.80
N GLY A 67 -5.16 -2.54 6.49
CA GLY A 67 -4.74 -1.45 5.62
C GLY A 67 -3.87 -1.88 4.45
N LEU A 68 -3.15 -0.92 3.87
CA LEU A 68 -2.41 -1.12 2.63
C LEU A 68 -1.21 -2.07 2.78
N HIS A 69 -0.52 -2.06 3.94
CA HIS A 69 0.57 -3.02 4.19
C HIS A 69 0.08 -4.47 4.23
N VAL A 70 -1.12 -4.72 4.77
CA VAL A 70 -1.72 -6.06 4.73
C VAL A 70 -2.09 -6.46 3.31
N LYS A 71 -2.67 -5.52 2.55
CA LYS A 71 -3.02 -5.75 1.15
C LYS A 71 -1.79 -6.09 0.31
N GLU A 72 -0.67 -5.43 0.57
CA GLU A 72 0.62 -5.73 -0.04
C GLU A 72 1.10 -7.15 0.29
N ILE A 73 1.06 -7.55 1.57
CA ILE A 73 1.42 -8.91 2.01
C ILE A 73 0.57 -9.96 1.27
N GLN A 74 -0.75 -9.77 1.28
CA GLN A 74 -1.69 -10.69 0.63
C GLN A 74 -1.43 -10.79 -0.88
N ALA A 75 -1.19 -9.66 -1.54
CA ALA A 75 -0.89 -9.60 -2.97
C ALA A 75 0.43 -10.30 -3.32
N LEU A 76 1.50 -10.05 -2.55
CA LEU A 76 2.80 -10.67 -2.75
C LEU A 76 2.73 -12.18 -2.57
N ILE A 77 2.07 -12.68 -1.52
CA ILE A 77 1.89 -14.13 -1.31
C ILE A 77 1.10 -14.73 -2.48
N LYS A 78 -0.02 -14.11 -2.89
CA LYS A 78 -0.87 -14.62 -3.96
C LYS A 78 -0.17 -14.66 -5.31
N ARG A 79 0.70 -13.69 -5.60
CA ARG A 79 1.39 -13.55 -6.89
C ARG A 79 2.66 -14.41 -6.99
N THR A 80 3.45 -14.46 -5.92
CA THR A 80 4.82 -15.00 -5.99
C THR A 80 4.95 -16.41 -5.44
N THR A 81 3.87 -17.00 -4.94
CA THR A 81 3.92 -18.29 -4.26
C THR A 81 2.84 -19.24 -4.78
N PRO A 82 3.09 -20.56 -4.75
CA PRO A 82 2.08 -21.56 -5.08
C PRO A 82 1.15 -21.84 -3.89
N TYR A 83 0.91 -20.86 -2.98
CA TYR A 83 0.09 -21.07 -1.78
C TYR A 83 -1.29 -21.67 -2.10
N THR A 84 -2.00 -21.09 -3.07
CA THR A 84 -3.35 -21.56 -3.45
C THR A 84 -3.31 -22.97 -4.03
N GLU A 85 -2.31 -23.26 -4.88
CA GLU A 85 -2.14 -24.57 -5.53
C GLU A 85 -1.74 -25.66 -4.53
N LYS A 86 -0.85 -25.34 -3.58
CA LYS A 86 -0.34 -26.29 -2.58
C LYS A 86 -1.30 -26.55 -1.44
N THR A 87 -2.14 -25.58 -1.08
CA THR A 87 -3.03 -25.68 0.09
C THR A 87 -4.50 -25.85 -0.27
N GLY A 88 -4.91 -25.53 -1.51
CA GLY A 88 -6.32 -25.44 -1.91
C GLY A 88 -7.07 -24.26 -1.27
N LYS A 89 -6.41 -23.44 -0.45
CA LYS A 89 -7.03 -22.30 0.25
C LYS A 89 -6.86 -21.03 -0.57
N LYS A 90 -7.94 -20.26 -0.69
CA LYS A 90 -7.91 -18.94 -1.34
C LYS A 90 -7.48 -17.87 -0.34
N LEU A 91 -6.60 -16.97 -0.80
CA LEU A 91 -6.23 -15.76 -0.07
C LEU A 91 -6.86 -14.54 -0.76
N ALA A 92 -7.70 -13.82 -0.02
CA ALA A 92 -8.25 -12.54 -0.46
C ALA A 92 -7.20 -11.43 -0.31
N VAL A 93 -7.31 -10.40 -1.15
CA VAL A 93 -6.46 -9.19 -1.14
C VAL A 93 -7.34 -8.02 -0.71
N ASP A 94 -7.88 -8.11 0.50
CA ASP A 94 -8.86 -7.18 1.09
C ASP A 94 -8.18 -6.10 1.95
N GLY A 95 -6.99 -6.40 2.49
CA GLY A 95 -6.29 -5.53 3.43
C GLY A 95 -6.60 -5.85 4.89
N ASP A 96 -7.28 -6.96 5.19
CA ASP A 96 -7.60 -7.39 6.56
C ASP A 96 -6.75 -8.59 6.96
N PHE A 97 -5.97 -8.48 8.03
CA PHE A 97 -5.11 -9.56 8.49
C PHE A 97 -5.92 -10.52 9.38
N GLY A 98 -6.82 -11.25 8.73
CA GLY A 98 -7.66 -12.26 9.35
C GLY A 98 -6.99 -13.63 9.48
N PRO A 99 -7.74 -14.66 9.92
CA PRO A 99 -7.24 -16.02 10.06
C PRO A 99 -6.69 -16.62 8.76
N ALA A 100 -7.25 -16.25 7.61
CA ALA A 100 -6.81 -16.70 6.31
C ALA A 100 -5.43 -16.11 5.95
N THR A 101 -5.21 -14.83 6.22
CA THR A 101 -3.92 -14.15 6.00
C THR A 101 -2.85 -14.67 6.94
N GLU A 102 -3.15 -14.84 8.22
CA GLU A 102 -2.18 -15.43 9.16
C GLU A 102 -1.78 -16.85 8.74
N SER A 103 -2.75 -17.67 8.31
CA SER A 103 -2.47 -19.02 7.80
C SER A 103 -1.54 -18.98 6.58
N ALA A 104 -1.76 -18.03 5.67
CA ALA A 104 -0.92 -17.85 4.49
C ALA A 104 0.49 -17.36 4.85
N VAL A 105 0.63 -16.45 5.82
CA VAL A 105 1.92 -15.96 6.32
C VAL A 105 2.69 -17.09 7.00
N LYS A 106 2.05 -17.86 7.89
CA LYS A 106 2.68 -19.02 8.54
C LYS A 106 3.14 -20.07 7.52
N TRP A 107 2.32 -20.32 6.50
CA TRP A 107 2.71 -21.21 5.40
C TRP A 107 3.91 -20.65 4.63
N PHE A 108 3.89 -19.36 4.30
CA PHE A 108 4.98 -18.69 3.59
C PHE A 108 6.29 -18.78 4.38
N GLN A 109 6.28 -18.45 5.67
CA GLN A 109 7.43 -18.54 6.55
C GLN A 109 7.96 -19.98 6.60
N ARG A 110 7.08 -20.96 6.80
CA ARG A 110 7.47 -22.37 6.82
C ARG A 110 8.17 -22.79 5.52
N TYR A 111 7.60 -22.38 4.40
CA TYR A 111 8.00 -22.84 3.07
C TYR A 111 9.28 -22.16 2.57
N TYR A 112 9.47 -20.87 2.84
CA TYR A 112 10.57 -20.08 2.29
C TYR A 112 11.61 -19.62 3.32
N MET A 113 11.27 -19.54 4.60
CA MET A 113 12.16 -19.07 5.67
C MET A 113 12.56 -20.20 6.63
N GLY A 114 11.88 -21.33 6.57
CA GLY A 114 12.16 -22.52 7.38
C GLY A 114 11.33 -22.61 8.66
N ALA A 115 11.52 -23.73 9.35
CA ALA A 115 10.67 -24.15 10.46
C ALA A 115 10.67 -23.22 11.68
N SER A 116 11.81 -22.59 11.97
CA SER A 116 12.01 -21.76 13.15
C SER A 116 11.48 -20.34 12.99
N ALA A 117 11.09 -19.93 11.78
CA ALA A 117 10.61 -18.58 11.47
C ALA A 117 9.08 -18.45 11.52
N VAL A 118 8.36 -19.49 11.97
CA VAL A 118 6.90 -19.55 11.85
C VAL A 118 6.21 -19.02 13.09
N ASP A 119 6.02 -17.70 13.12
CA ASP A 119 5.29 -16.97 14.15
C ASP A 119 3.94 -16.43 13.64
N GLY A 120 3.75 -16.32 12.31
CA GLY A 120 2.59 -15.70 11.68
C GLY A 120 2.62 -14.18 11.64
N ILE A 121 3.77 -13.58 11.95
CA ILE A 121 3.96 -12.14 12.04
C ILE A 121 4.86 -11.65 10.91
N VAL A 122 4.45 -10.57 10.26
CA VAL A 122 5.22 -9.95 9.20
C VAL A 122 6.10 -8.83 9.77
N GLY A 123 7.26 -9.22 10.28
CA GLY A 123 8.35 -8.32 10.65
C GLY A 123 9.33 -8.03 9.49
N PRO A 124 10.41 -7.26 9.73
CA PRO A 124 11.36 -6.85 8.70
C PRO A 124 11.96 -8.00 7.88
N ARG A 125 12.28 -9.14 8.51
CA ARG A 125 12.82 -10.31 7.81
C ARG A 125 11.78 -10.99 6.91
N THR A 126 10.53 -11.05 7.36
CA THR A 126 9.42 -11.58 6.55
C THR A 126 9.15 -10.68 5.35
N TRP A 127 9.23 -9.35 5.52
CA TRP A 127 9.13 -8.39 4.41
C TRP A 127 10.22 -8.58 3.37
N GLU A 128 11.48 -8.70 3.80
CA GLU A 128 12.61 -8.94 2.89
C GLU A 128 12.39 -10.21 2.07
N ALA A 129 11.92 -11.28 2.71
CA ALA A 129 11.55 -12.48 1.99
C ALA A 129 10.39 -12.24 1.01
N LEU A 130 9.28 -11.62 1.43
CA LEU A 130 8.09 -11.42 0.58
C LEU A 130 8.40 -10.65 -0.71
N ARG A 131 9.39 -9.76 -0.70
CA ARG A 131 9.78 -8.92 -1.83
C ARG A 131 10.80 -9.54 -2.79
N ILE A 132 11.11 -10.82 -2.64
CA ILE A 132 11.85 -11.59 -3.64
C ILE A 132 10.87 -12.01 -4.74
N ASP A 133 11.18 -11.68 -6.00
CA ASP A 133 10.44 -12.23 -7.13
C ASP A 133 10.84 -13.70 -7.33
N ARG A 134 9.85 -14.59 -7.17
CA ARG A 134 9.99 -16.04 -7.29
C ARG A 134 9.28 -16.59 -8.52
N THR A 135 8.70 -15.70 -9.32
CA THR A 135 7.97 -16.11 -10.52
C THR A 135 8.98 -16.64 -11.53
N PRO A 136 8.86 -17.87 -12.03
CA PRO A 136 9.74 -18.36 -13.07
C PRO A 136 9.62 -17.46 -14.31
N ALA A 137 10.78 -17.14 -14.91
CA ALA A 137 10.92 -16.30 -16.10
C ALA A 137 10.31 -16.95 -17.36
#